data_AF-B8FLM3-F1
#
_entry.id   AF-B8FLM3-F1
#
_cell.length_a   1.000
_cell.length_b   1.000
_cell.length_c   1.000
_cell.angle_alpha   90.00
_cell.angle_beta   90.00
_cell.angle_gamma   90.00
#
_symmetry.space_group_name_H-M   'P 1'
#
loop_
_entity.id
_entity.type
_entity.pdbx_description
1 polymer ?
#
loop_
_entity_poly.entity_id
_entity_poly.type
_entity_poly.pdbx_seq_one_letter_code
_entity_poly.pdbx_strand_id
1 'polypeptide(L)'
;MKKKIALVLVFLSVFAFPALAANEDAQYSTAVSNNMRAMVQAGIPQDDAEDFTARMTQNRFSERQMVKAQNMVAQAQQQGLSGEAVMAKGMEGMAKKASAESVLSAMEGVASRQAYASKQAGDLVQQRDRTHQVAQTIDEAMAAGLNEEDCDRVAQQLKQRDRVQDPELCDQSFETARDLSRVGVTSKTTADVVSKALSKGYDSDDMKSLRTSFMTKARTYQPEELGQQYAKGITEGVAPAQLGSGLGGQSRGGYGGSDSSGGAGNGGGSGGGNGGGSGGGSGGGNGGGSGGGSGGGSGGGSGGGRGGK
;
A
#
# COMPACT_ATOMS: atom_id res chain seq x y z
N MET A 1 -69.88 -2.76 -41.34
CA MET A 1 -70.56 -3.26 -40.12
C MET A 1 -70.01 -2.50 -38.92
N LYS A 2 -70.83 -2.14 -37.89
CA LYS A 2 -70.45 -1.63 -36.52
C LYS A 2 -69.61 -0.31 -36.50
N LYS A 3 -69.89 0.81 -35.79
CA LYS A 3 -70.35 1.18 -34.42
C LYS A 3 -69.32 0.85 -33.31
N LYS A 4 -68.90 1.73 -32.38
CA LYS A 4 -69.14 3.19 -32.12
C LYS A 4 -68.16 4.10 -32.94
N ILE A 5 -67.90 5.42 -32.74
CA ILE A 5 -68.40 6.57 -31.90
C ILE A 5 -67.82 6.83 -30.47
N ALA A 6 -67.64 8.13 -30.11
CA ALA A 6 -67.17 8.74 -28.83
C ALA A 6 -65.66 8.58 -28.52
N LEU A 7 -64.84 9.59 -28.15
CA LEU A 7 -65.00 10.91 -27.49
C LEU A 7 -65.25 10.85 -25.96
N VAL A 8 -64.71 11.84 -25.24
CA VAL A 8 -65.05 12.31 -23.86
C VAL A 8 -64.25 11.73 -22.67
N LEU A 9 -63.88 12.65 -21.76
CA LEU A 9 -63.42 12.54 -20.36
C LEU A 9 -62.06 11.89 -20.02
N VAL A 10 -61.14 12.75 -19.58
CA VAL A 10 -60.44 12.70 -18.28
C VAL A 10 -59.88 11.34 -17.84
N PHE A 11 -58.56 11.25 -17.89
CA PHE A 11 -57.81 11.01 -16.64
C PHE A 11 -56.57 11.90 -16.61
N LEU A 12 -56.76 13.17 -16.23
CA LEU A 12 -55.67 14.08 -15.88
C LEU A 12 -55.15 13.67 -14.49
N SER A 13 -54.50 12.51 -14.40
CA SER A 13 -53.82 12.07 -13.20
C SER A 13 -52.65 13.00 -12.93
N VAL A 14 -52.92 14.03 -12.13
CA VAL A 14 -51.93 14.81 -11.42
C VAL A 14 -51.16 13.82 -10.55
N PHE A 15 -50.05 13.30 -11.09
CA PHE A 15 -48.97 12.79 -10.27
C PHE A 15 -48.41 14.01 -9.53
N ALA A 16 -49.05 14.31 -8.40
CA ALA A 16 -48.45 15.05 -7.32
C ALA A 16 -47.30 14.19 -6.79
N PHE A 17 -46.17 14.23 -7.49
CA PHE A 17 -44.88 13.97 -6.87
C PHE A 17 -44.85 14.83 -5.60
N PRO A 18 -44.63 14.27 -4.41
CA PRO A 18 -44.42 15.06 -3.21
C PRO A 18 -43.09 15.81 -3.37
N ALA A 19 -43.18 17.00 -3.99
CA ALA A 19 -42.09 17.93 -4.09
C ALA A 19 -41.71 18.36 -2.67
N LEU A 20 -40.41 18.29 -2.37
CA LEU A 20 -39.88 18.35 -1.02
C LEU A 20 -40.47 17.24 -0.13
N ALA A 21 -39.85 16.05 -0.23
CA ALA A 21 -39.28 15.53 1.00
C ALA A 21 -38.35 16.62 1.54
N ALA A 22 -38.85 17.43 2.48
CA ALA A 22 -37.96 18.16 3.35
C ALA A 22 -37.07 17.09 4.01
N ASN A 23 -35.75 17.27 4.00
CA ASN A 23 -34.91 16.46 4.87
C ASN A 23 -35.43 16.68 6.28
N GLU A 24 -35.90 15.63 6.95
CA GLU A 24 -36.03 15.67 8.40
C GLU A 24 -34.63 15.99 8.91
N ASP A 25 -34.44 17.18 9.50
CA ASP A 25 -33.15 17.64 10.02
C ASP A 25 -32.64 16.57 10.98
N ALA A 26 -31.69 15.76 10.50
CA ALA A 26 -31.32 14.51 11.16
C ALA A 26 -30.80 14.85 12.55
N GLN A 27 -31.63 14.59 13.57
CA GLN A 27 -31.47 15.24 14.87
C GLN A 27 -30.36 14.57 15.68
N TYR A 28 -29.12 14.81 15.24
CA TYR A 28 -27.89 14.39 15.88
C TYR A 28 -27.86 14.89 17.33
N SER A 29 -27.25 14.10 18.22
CA SER A 29 -27.04 14.56 19.58
C SER A 29 -26.17 15.82 19.60
N THR A 30 -26.27 16.58 20.69
CA THR A 30 -25.38 17.74 20.92
C THR A 30 -23.90 17.33 20.90
N ALA A 31 -23.56 16.10 21.31
CA ALA A 31 -22.20 15.59 21.25
C ALA A 31 -21.74 15.36 19.80
N VAL A 32 -22.50 14.62 18.99
CA VAL A 32 -22.17 14.39 17.56
C VAL A 32 -22.10 15.71 16.79
N SER A 33 -23.02 16.62 17.03
CA SER A 33 -23.06 17.96 16.41
C SER A 33 -21.83 18.80 16.76
N ASN A 34 -21.36 18.75 18.01
CA ASN A 34 -20.18 19.48 18.45
C ASN A 34 -18.87 18.86 17.91
N ASN A 35 -18.81 17.53 17.79
CA ASN A 35 -17.64 16.85 17.23
C ASN A 35 -17.55 17.00 15.70
N MET A 36 -18.69 17.02 14.99
CA MET A 36 -18.75 17.41 13.57
C MET A 36 -18.23 18.84 13.37
N ARG A 37 -18.63 19.79 14.23
CA ARG A 37 -18.08 21.15 14.22
C ARG A 37 -16.58 21.18 14.51
N ALA A 38 -16.07 20.30 15.38
CA ALA A 38 -14.64 20.18 15.67
C ALA A 38 -13.83 19.66 14.46
N MET A 39 -14.38 18.76 13.64
CA MET A 39 -13.77 18.37 12.35
C MET A 39 -13.66 19.57 11.40
N VAL A 40 -14.74 20.36 11.26
CA VAL A 40 -14.73 21.55 10.40
C VAL A 40 -13.75 22.62 10.93
N GLN A 41 -13.68 22.81 12.23
CA GLN A 41 -12.68 23.69 12.87
C GLN A 41 -11.23 23.18 12.75
N ALA A 42 -11.02 21.88 12.54
CA ALA A 42 -9.71 21.32 12.21
C ALA A 42 -9.35 21.51 10.72
N GLY A 43 -10.29 21.89 9.86
CA GLY A 43 -10.09 22.14 8.43
C GLY A 43 -10.65 21.06 7.49
N ILE A 44 -11.46 20.11 7.98
CA ILE A 44 -12.22 19.19 7.12
C ILE A 44 -13.39 19.97 6.46
N PRO A 45 -13.69 19.78 5.16
CA PRO A 45 -14.85 20.40 4.54
C PRO A 45 -16.16 20.03 5.25
N GLN A 46 -17.11 20.97 5.30
CA GLN A 46 -18.39 20.76 5.99
C GLN A 46 -19.19 19.61 5.37
N ASP A 47 -19.33 19.61 4.04
CA ASP A 47 -20.05 18.60 3.27
C ASP A 47 -19.52 17.18 3.53
N ASP A 48 -18.19 17.02 3.63
CA ASP A 48 -17.55 15.73 3.94
C ASP A 48 -17.79 15.30 5.39
N ALA A 49 -17.72 16.23 6.35
CA ALA A 49 -18.03 15.97 7.75
C ALA A 49 -19.50 15.59 7.94
N GLU A 50 -20.41 16.15 7.14
CA GLU A 50 -21.84 15.84 7.11
C GLU A 50 -22.14 14.48 6.46
N ASP A 51 -21.60 14.15 5.28
CA ASP A 51 -21.78 12.79 4.70
C ASP A 51 -21.16 11.74 5.62
N PHE A 52 -19.95 11.95 6.16
CA PHE A 52 -19.33 11.01 7.10
C PHE A 52 -20.22 10.73 8.33
N THR A 53 -20.84 11.78 8.89
CA THR A 53 -21.76 11.68 10.03
C THR A 53 -23.08 10.99 9.65
N ALA A 54 -23.64 11.30 8.47
CA ALA A 54 -24.82 10.65 7.93
C ALA A 54 -24.57 9.16 7.64
N ARG A 55 -23.39 8.79 7.12
CA ARG A 55 -22.99 7.42 6.80
C ARG A 55 -22.83 6.55 8.03
N MET A 56 -22.24 7.09 9.11
CA MET A 56 -22.19 6.38 10.40
C MET A 56 -23.60 6.14 10.96
N THR A 57 -24.50 7.11 10.80
CA THR A 57 -25.91 6.98 11.19
C THR A 57 -26.62 5.90 10.37
N GLN A 58 -26.46 5.89 9.04
CA GLN A 58 -26.98 4.85 8.14
C GLN A 58 -26.47 3.44 8.51
N ASN A 59 -25.20 3.34 8.92
CA ASN A 59 -24.56 2.09 9.35
C ASN A 59 -24.77 1.78 10.84
N ARG A 60 -25.66 2.51 11.53
CA ARG A 60 -26.09 2.26 12.92
C ARG A 60 -24.96 2.30 13.95
N PHE A 61 -23.96 3.15 13.75
CA PHE A 61 -22.95 3.43 14.76
C PHE A 61 -23.63 4.04 15.99
N SER A 62 -23.24 3.62 17.20
CA SER A 62 -23.68 4.29 18.41
C SER A 62 -23.07 5.69 18.53
N GLU A 63 -23.73 6.59 19.26
CA GLU A 63 -23.23 7.96 19.53
C GLU A 63 -21.76 7.99 19.97
N ARG A 64 -21.37 7.08 20.87
CA ARG A 64 -19.98 6.96 21.35
C ARG A 64 -18.99 6.56 20.25
N GLN A 65 -19.42 5.73 19.30
CA GLN A 65 -18.62 5.31 18.16
C GLN A 65 -18.50 6.42 17.12
N MET A 66 -19.58 7.16 16.86
CA MET A 66 -19.56 8.37 16.02
C MET A 66 -18.60 9.41 16.59
N VAL A 67 -18.70 9.71 17.89
CA VAL A 67 -17.82 10.65 18.57
C VAL A 67 -16.36 10.17 18.55
N LYS A 68 -16.06 8.87 18.74
CA LYS A 68 -14.67 8.37 18.56
C LYS A 68 -14.17 8.59 17.13
N ALA A 69 -14.96 8.24 16.12
CA ALA A 69 -14.60 8.41 14.71
C ALA A 69 -14.30 9.88 14.35
N GLN A 70 -15.20 10.80 14.73
CA GLN A 70 -15.05 12.24 14.48
C GLN A 70 -13.80 12.81 15.19
N ASN A 71 -13.51 12.38 16.43
CA ASN A 71 -12.30 12.78 17.15
C ASN A 71 -11.02 12.29 16.45
N MET A 72 -10.98 11.04 15.97
CA MET A 72 -9.78 10.53 15.28
C MET A 72 -9.47 11.33 14.00
N VAL A 73 -10.50 11.71 13.24
CA VAL A 73 -10.34 12.57 12.04
C VAL A 73 -9.89 13.98 12.42
N ALA A 74 -10.56 14.63 13.38
CA ALA A 74 -10.20 15.98 13.82
C ALA A 74 -8.79 16.04 14.45
N GLN A 75 -8.41 15.04 15.24
CA GLN A 75 -7.09 14.95 15.87
C GLN A 75 -5.97 14.74 14.84
N ALA A 76 -6.16 13.84 13.86
CA ALA A 76 -5.19 13.64 12.79
C ALA A 76 -4.96 14.94 12.01
N GLN A 77 -6.04 15.63 11.62
CA GLN A 77 -5.97 16.91 10.92
C GLN A 77 -5.27 18.01 11.76
N GLN A 78 -5.59 18.12 13.05
CA GLN A 78 -4.92 19.06 13.97
C GLN A 78 -3.42 18.77 14.17
N GLN A 79 -2.99 17.52 13.99
CA GLN A 79 -1.59 17.11 14.03
C GLN A 79 -0.85 17.33 12.68
N GLY A 80 -1.53 17.85 11.66
CA GLY A 80 -0.97 18.00 10.31
C GLY A 80 -0.84 16.68 9.54
N LEU A 81 -1.58 15.64 9.98
CA LEU A 81 -1.75 14.37 9.27
C LEU A 81 -3.01 14.45 8.39
N SER A 82 -3.25 13.44 7.55
CA SER A 82 -4.41 13.44 6.65
C SER A 82 -5.66 12.95 7.38
N GLY A 83 -6.45 13.88 7.93
CA GLY A 83 -7.78 13.58 8.45
C GLY A 83 -8.68 12.98 7.37
N GLU A 84 -8.53 13.42 6.12
CA GLU A 84 -9.17 12.85 4.93
C GLU A 84 -8.87 11.34 4.78
N ALA A 85 -7.63 10.89 4.93
CA ALA A 85 -7.27 9.47 4.82
C ALA A 85 -7.90 8.62 5.94
N VAL A 86 -7.95 9.15 7.16
CA VAL A 86 -8.61 8.50 8.31
C VAL A 86 -10.13 8.41 8.07
N MET A 87 -10.74 9.48 7.59
CA MET A 87 -12.17 9.57 7.25
C MET A 87 -12.52 8.62 6.08
N ALA A 88 -11.73 8.62 5.01
CA ALA A 88 -11.86 7.73 3.86
C ALA A 88 -11.74 6.26 4.27
N LYS A 89 -10.88 5.91 5.23
CA LYS A 89 -10.82 4.55 5.78
C LYS A 89 -12.11 4.17 6.53
N GLY A 90 -12.68 5.11 7.26
CA GLY A 90 -14.01 4.96 7.87
C GLY A 90 -15.09 4.69 6.82
N MET A 91 -15.11 5.50 5.77
CA MET A 91 -16.03 5.39 4.63
C MET A 91 -15.90 4.07 3.86
N GLU A 92 -14.67 3.62 3.60
CA GLU A 92 -14.39 2.33 2.95
C GLU A 92 -14.95 1.15 3.77
N GLY A 93 -14.74 1.17 5.10
CA GLY A 93 -15.24 0.15 6.01
C GLY A 93 -16.78 0.12 6.07
N MET A 94 -17.42 1.29 6.12
CA MET A 94 -18.87 1.42 6.06
C MET A 94 -19.46 0.96 4.72
N ALA A 95 -18.85 1.33 3.59
CA ALA A 95 -19.27 0.87 2.27
C ALA A 95 -19.17 -0.67 2.13
N LYS A 96 -18.17 -1.28 2.78
CA LYS A 96 -18.00 -2.74 2.89
C LYS A 96 -18.87 -3.41 3.96
N LYS A 97 -19.70 -2.64 4.69
CA LYS A 97 -20.57 -3.12 5.78
C LYS A 97 -19.82 -3.85 6.91
N ALA A 98 -18.59 -3.43 7.19
CA ALA A 98 -17.85 -3.91 8.36
C ALA A 98 -18.51 -3.42 9.67
N SER A 99 -18.29 -4.11 10.79
CA SER A 99 -18.83 -3.67 12.09
C SER A 99 -18.17 -2.36 12.53
N ALA A 100 -18.89 -1.55 13.32
CA ALA A 100 -18.39 -0.24 13.76
C ALA A 100 -17.05 -0.34 14.51
N GLU A 101 -16.80 -1.43 15.23
CA GLU A 101 -15.54 -1.72 15.93
C GLU A 101 -14.41 -2.00 14.93
N SER A 102 -14.68 -2.75 13.87
CA SER A 102 -13.72 -3.03 12.79
C SER A 102 -13.39 -1.76 11.99
N VAL A 103 -14.39 -0.91 11.71
CA VAL A 103 -14.19 0.38 11.06
C VAL A 103 -13.35 1.32 11.94
N LEU A 104 -13.68 1.44 13.22
CA LEU A 104 -12.93 2.27 14.17
C LEU A 104 -11.49 1.78 14.32
N SER A 105 -11.25 0.47 14.42
CA SER A 105 -9.90 -0.10 14.49
C SER A 105 -9.10 0.16 13.21
N ALA A 106 -9.73 0.15 12.03
CA ALA A 106 -9.07 0.49 10.77
C ALA A 106 -8.72 1.99 10.68
N MET A 107 -9.61 2.88 11.16
CA MET A 107 -9.32 4.32 11.26
C MET A 107 -8.17 4.61 12.23
N GLU A 108 -8.20 3.99 13.41
CA GLU A 108 -7.18 4.09 14.46
C GLU A 108 -5.81 3.60 13.98
N GLY A 109 -5.79 2.50 13.20
CA GLY A 109 -4.59 1.99 12.54
C GLY A 109 -4.00 2.97 11.51
N VAL A 110 -4.83 3.65 10.70
CA VAL A 110 -4.34 4.67 9.75
C VAL A 110 -3.80 5.89 10.50
N ALA A 111 -4.52 6.39 11.51
CA ALA A 111 -4.08 7.54 12.30
C ALA A 111 -2.76 7.26 13.04
N SER A 112 -2.63 6.09 13.67
CA SER A 112 -1.39 5.67 14.36
C SER A 112 -0.20 5.55 13.42
N ARG A 113 -0.40 4.95 12.23
CA ARG A 113 0.65 4.76 11.22
C ARG A 113 1.13 6.09 10.65
N GLN A 114 0.22 7.02 10.35
CA GLN A 114 0.59 8.37 9.90
C GLN A 114 1.32 9.17 10.99
N ALA A 115 0.91 9.05 12.26
CA ALA A 115 1.60 9.69 13.38
C ALA A 115 3.03 9.15 13.57
N TYR A 116 3.21 7.83 13.46
CA TYR A 116 4.53 7.19 13.48
C TYR A 116 5.40 7.64 12.29
N ALA A 117 4.84 7.61 11.07
CA ALA A 117 5.56 7.99 9.85
C ALA A 117 6.00 9.47 9.84
N SER A 118 5.11 10.36 10.28
CA SER A 118 5.40 11.79 10.47
C SER A 118 6.52 12.04 11.48
N LYS A 119 6.49 11.33 12.63
CA LYS A 119 7.57 11.38 13.62
C LYS A 119 8.91 10.92 13.03
N GLN A 120 8.95 9.77 12.35
CA GLN A 120 10.20 9.26 11.76
C GLN A 120 10.76 10.22 10.70
N ALA A 121 9.91 10.80 9.85
CA ALA A 121 10.32 11.80 8.87
C ALA A 121 10.87 13.07 9.52
N GLY A 122 10.27 13.53 10.64
CA GLY A 122 10.74 14.69 11.41
C GLY A 122 12.11 14.51 12.04
N ASP A 123 12.45 13.28 12.45
CA ASP A 123 13.80 12.93 12.91
C ASP A 123 14.83 12.80 11.76
N LEU A 124 14.38 12.67 10.50
CA LEU A 124 15.23 12.43 9.32
C LEU A 124 15.52 13.71 8.53
N VAL A 125 14.51 14.57 8.30
CA VAL A 125 14.61 15.72 7.40
C VAL A 125 14.03 16.98 8.03
N GLN A 126 14.85 18.03 8.11
CA GLN A 126 14.49 19.31 8.75
C GLN A 126 13.66 20.24 7.87
N GLN A 127 13.65 20.04 6.54
CA GLN A 127 12.88 20.84 5.60
C GLN A 127 11.42 20.41 5.61
N ARG A 128 10.53 21.21 6.21
CA ARG A 128 9.10 20.88 6.43
C ARG A 128 8.39 20.24 5.23
N ASP A 129 8.56 20.79 4.04
CA ASP A 129 7.87 20.30 2.83
C ASP A 129 8.36 18.88 2.45
N ARG A 130 9.65 18.61 2.65
CA ARG A 130 10.24 17.27 2.50
C ARG A 130 9.88 16.35 3.67
N THR A 131 9.73 16.87 4.89
CA THR A 131 9.23 16.09 6.04
C THR A 131 7.87 15.47 5.72
N HIS A 132 6.95 16.22 5.10
CA HIS A 132 5.65 15.69 4.67
C HIS A 132 5.79 14.62 3.56
N GLN A 133 6.69 14.82 2.58
CA GLN A 133 6.93 13.86 1.50
C GLN A 133 7.54 12.53 2.00
N VAL A 134 8.55 12.61 2.87
CA VAL A 134 9.17 11.43 3.50
C VAL A 134 8.16 10.73 4.42
N ALA A 135 7.34 11.48 5.16
CA ALA A 135 6.27 10.90 5.99
C ALA A 135 5.25 10.12 5.17
N GLN A 136 4.81 10.64 4.01
CA GLN A 136 3.94 9.90 3.10
C GLN A 136 4.62 8.62 2.61
N THR A 137 5.88 8.69 2.18
CA THR A 137 6.61 7.52 1.67
C THR A 137 6.81 6.43 2.74
N ILE A 138 7.00 6.83 4.01
CA ILE A 138 7.02 5.90 5.16
C ILE A 138 5.64 5.30 5.43
N ASP A 139 4.56 6.11 5.43
CA ASP A 139 3.18 5.62 5.63
C ASP A 139 2.77 4.61 4.54
N GLU A 140 3.15 4.88 3.28
CA GLU A 140 2.98 3.96 2.15
C GLU A 140 3.81 2.68 2.29
N ALA A 141 5.06 2.78 2.74
CA ALA A 141 5.92 1.61 2.97
C ALA A 141 5.35 0.70 4.08
N MET A 142 4.81 1.30 5.14
CA MET A 142 4.14 0.57 6.22
C MET A 142 2.80 -0.01 5.75
N ALA A 143 2.01 0.73 4.96
CA ALA A 143 0.80 0.22 4.31
C ALA A 143 1.07 -0.94 3.34
N ALA A 144 2.27 -0.99 2.74
CA ALA A 144 2.75 -2.08 1.89
C ALA A 144 3.29 -3.29 2.68
N GLY A 145 3.41 -3.22 4.01
CA GLY A 145 3.78 -4.35 4.88
C GLY A 145 5.09 -4.19 5.66
N LEU A 146 5.77 -3.04 5.61
CA LEU A 146 6.89 -2.74 6.50
C LEU A 146 6.39 -2.51 7.94
N ASN A 147 6.95 -3.20 8.93
CA ASN A 147 6.61 -2.98 10.35
C ASN A 147 7.47 -1.88 10.98
N GLU A 148 7.11 -1.46 12.20
CA GLU A 148 7.80 -0.38 12.93
C GLU A 148 9.27 -0.73 13.26
N GLU A 149 9.59 -1.96 13.70
CA GLU A 149 10.97 -2.37 14.04
C GLU A 149 11.91 -2.35 12.82
N ASP A 150 11.42 -2.86 11.68
CA ASP A 150 12.14 -2.85 10.41
C ASP A 150 12.25 -1.42 9.82
N CYS A 151 11.22 -0.59 10.01
CA CYS A 151 11.25 0.83 9.64
C CYS A 151 12.26 1.62 10.50
N ASP A 152 12.29 1.40 11.81
CA ASP A 152 13.28 1.97 12.73
C ASP A 152 14.70 1.53 12.34
N ARG A 153 14.91 0.27 11.89
CA ARG A 153 16.22 -0.19 11.40
C ARG A 153 16.67 0.59 10.16
N VAL A 154 15.78 0.83 9.20
CA VAL A 154 16.08 1.66 8.01
C VAL A 154 16.34 3.13 8.40
N ALA A 155 15.48 3.72 9.24
CA ALA A 155 15.64 5.10 9.71
C ALA A 155 16.95 5.29 10.50
N GLN A 156 17.37 4.31 11.29
CA GLN A 156 18.65 4.33 11.99
C GLN A 156 19.85 4.25 11.03
N GLN A 157 19.78 3.47 9.93
CA GLN A 157 20.84 3.46 8.93
C GLN A 157 20.96 4.78 8.16
N LEU A 158 19.84 5.43 7.85
CA LEU A 158 19.83 6.80 7.33
C LEU A 158 20.49 7.75 8.34
N LYS A 159 20.02 7.80 9.60
CA LYS A 159 20.55 8.66 10.68
C LYS A 159 22.05 8.42 10.98
N GLN A 160 22.56 7.20 10.82
CA GLN A 160 23.99 6.86 11.02
C GLN A 160 24.88 7.34 9.87
N ARG A 161 24.41 7.19 8.63
CA ARG A 161 25.10 7.67 7.43
C ARG A 161 25.06 9.19 7.34
N ASP A 162 23.90 9.77 7.64
CA ASP A 162 23.55 11.08 7.12
C ASP A 162 23.81 12.22 8.11
N ARG A 163 25.08 12.62 8.19
CA ARG A 163 25.47 13.96 8.69
C ARG A 163 25.19 15.09 7.67
N VAL A 164 24.61 14.79 6.51
CA VAL A 164 24.62 15.66 5.32
C VAL A 164 23.21 15.90 4.73
N GLN A 165 22.14 15.59 5.49
CA GLN A 165 20.73 15.85 5.19
C GLN A 165 20.37 15.70 3.70
N ASP A 166 20.26 14.46 3.22
CA ASP A 166 19.81 14.12 1.87
C ASP A 166 18.36 13.60 1.87
N PRO A 167 17.35 14.45 1.57
CA PRO A 167 15.97 14.02 1.48
C PRO A 167 15.72 13.05 0.33
N GLU A 168 16.49 13.11 -0.76
CA GLU A 168 16.28 12.25 -1.92
C GLU A 168 16.80 10.84 -1.67
N LEU A 169 17.89 10.67 -0.90
CA LEU A 169 18.30 9.38 -0.36
C LEU A 169 17.25 8.81 0.61
N CYS A 170 16.65 9.66 1.46
CA CYS A 170 15.56 9.23 2.35
C CYS A 170 14.32 8.77 1.54
N ASP A 171 13.87 9.57 0.58
CA ASP A 171 12.78 9.26 -0.34
C ASP A 171 13.04 7.93 -1.08
N GLN A 172 14.18 7.81 -1.78
CA GLN A 172 14.50 6.61 -2.56
C GLN A 172 14.68 5.36 -1.69
N SER A 173 15.12 5.51 -0.43
CA SER A 173 15.23 4.38 0.50
C SER A 173 13.86 3.85 0.94
N PHE A 174 12.92 4.72 1.29
CA PHE A 174 11.57 4.29 1.66
C PHE A 174 10.70 3.92 0.45
N GLU A 175 10.89 4.54 -0.72
CA GLU A 175 10.29 4.05 -1.97
C GLU A 175 10.77 2.63 -2.30
N THR A 176 12.06 2.33 -2.10
CA THR A 176 12.62 0.98 -2.26
C THR A 176 11.99 0.01 -1.25
N ALA A 177 11.85 0.42 0.02
CA ALA A 177 11.20 -0.40 1.03
C ALA A 177 9.72 -0.68 0.71
N ARG A 178 8.96 0.35 0.32
CA ARG A 178 7.56 0.26 -0.11
C ARG A 178 7.40 -0.73 -1.25
N ASP A 179 8.18 -0.55 -2.32
CA ASP A 179 7.97 -1.31 -3.55
C ASP A 179 8.41 -2.79 -3.37
N LEU A 180 9.44 -3.08 -2.55
CA LEU A 180 9.80 -4.45 -2.16
C LEU A 180 8.70 -5.13 -1.33
N SER A 181 8.22 -4.50 -0.26
CA SER A 181 7.15 -5.08 0.58
C SER A 181 5.86 -5.28 -0.22
N ARG A 182 5.52 -4.35 -1.12
CA ARG A 182 4.35 -4.41 -1.99
C ARG A 182 4.34 -5.61 -2.95
N VAL A 183 5.50 -6.12 -3.35
CA VAL A 183 5.60 -7.36 -4.16
C VAL A 183 5.74 -8.63 -3.30
N GLY A 184 5.57 -8.54 -1.99
CA GLY A 184 5.54 -9.69 -1.09
C GLY A 184 6.91 -10.10 -0.52
N VAL A 185 7.91 -9.22 -0.57
CA VAL A 185 9.12 -9.39 0.25
C VAL A 185 8.73 -9.15 1.71
N THR A 186 9.20 -10.00 2.63
CA THR A 186 8.94 -9.81 4.06
C THR A 186 9.59 -8.53 4.58
N SER A 187 8.92 -7.85 5.51
CA SER A 187 9.41 -6.63 6.17
C SER A 187 10.88 -6.71 6.60
N LYS A 188 11.28 -7.87 7.17
CA LYS A 188 12.66 -8.14 7.57
C LYS A 188 13.62 -8.15 6.40
N THR A 189 13.32 -8.90 5.34
CA THR A 189 14.17 -8.99 4.15
C THR A 189 14.21 -7.66 3.39
N THR A 190 13.09 -6.91 3.35
CA THR A 190 13.03 -5.54 2.83
C THR A 190 14.00 -4.62 3.58
N ALA A 191 13.90 -4.53 4.90
CA ALA A 191 14.78 -3.68 5.69
C ALA A 191 16.23 -4.17 5.67
N ASP A 192 16.49 -5.47 5.53
CA ASP A 192 17.84 -6.00 5.32
C ASP A 192 18.45 -5.57 3.99
N VAL A 193 17.71 -5.58 2.88
CA VAL A 193 18.18 -5.07 1.57
C VAL A 193 18.54 -3.59 1.68
N VAL A 194 17.61 -2.77 2.20
CA VAL A 194 17.79 -1.31 2.30
C VAL A 194 18.91 -0.94 3.27
N SER A 195 18.98 -1.58 4.44
CA SER A 195 20.03 -1.34 5.43
C SER A 195 21.43 -1.71 4.92
N LYS A 196 21.54 -2.81 4.17
CA LYS A 196 22.82 -3.24 3.57
C LYS A 196 23.25 -2.31 2.43
N ALA A 197 22.31 -1.80 1.64
CA ALA A 197 22.60 -0.79 0.62
C ALA A 197 23.12 0.52 1.24
N LEU A 198 22.42 1.02 2.26
CA LEU A 198 22.79 2.25 2.98
C LEU A 198 24.17 2.16 3.63
N SER A 199 24.46 1.05 4.32
CA SER A 199 25.78 0.79 4.95
C SER A 199 26.90 0.50 3.95
N LYS A 200 26.59 0.19 2.69
CA LYS A 200 27.56 0.05 1.59
C LYS A 200 27.79 1.33 0.79
N GLY A 201 27.12 2.43 1.14
CA GLY A 201 27.33 3.74 0.51
C GLY A 201 26.41 4.05 -0.67
N TYR A 202 25.40 3.22 -0.96
CA TYR A 202 24.49 3.43 -2.10
C TYR A 202 23.74 4.76 -1.98
N ASP A 203 23.90 5.67 -2.94
CA ASP A 203 23.18 6.95 -2.99
C ASP A 203 21.74 6.82 -3.51
N SER A 204 21.07 7.95 -3.75
CA SER A 204 19.69 7.99 -4.23
C SER A 204 19.50 7.32 -5.60
N ASP A 205 20.43 7.50 -6.55
CA ASP A 205 20.39 6.87 -7.87
C ASP A 205 20.79 5.39 -7.82
N ASP A 206 21.69 4.97 -6.92
CA ASP A 206 21.94 3.55 -6.62
C ASP A 206 20.69 2.87 -6.04
N MET A 207 19.99 3.50 -5.10
CA MET A 207 18.76 2.95 -4.49
C MET A 207 17.63 2.84 -5.52
N LYS A 208 17.46 3.86 -6.37
CA LYS A 208 16.53 3.88 -7.51
C LYS A 208 16.86 2.81 -8.55
N SER A 209 18.14 2.57 -8.81
CA SER A 209 18.63 1.50 -9.68
C SER A 209 18.40 0.11 -9.09
N LEU A 210 18.66 -0.05 -7.79
CA LEU A 210 18.41 -1.27 -7.01
C LEU A 210 16.94 -1.68 -7.08
N ARG A 211 16.04 -0.72 -6.79
CA ARG A 211 14.58 -0.86 -6.89
C ARG A 211 14.13 -1.25 -8.28
N THR A 212 14.62 -0.56 -9.32
CA THR A 212 14.23 -0.81 -10.71
C THR A 212 14.69 -2.19 -11.21
N SER A 213 15.92 -2.59 -10.84
CA SER A 213 16.49 -3.92 -11.12
C SER A 213 15.66 -5.02 -10.44
N PHE A 214 15.29 -4.81 -9.17
CA PHE A 214 14.44 -5.71 -8.40
C PHE A 214 13.05 -5.88 -9.03
N MET A 215 12.33 -4.78 -9.29
CA MET A 215 10.97 -4.82 -9.86
C MET A 215 10.92 -5.40 -11.29
N THR A 216 12.05 -5.41 -11.99
CA THR A 216 12.19 -6.11 -13.28
C THR A 216 12.29 -7.62 -13.08
N LYS A 217 13.00 -8.07 -12.04
CA LYS A 217 13.27 -9.50 -11.76
C LYS A 217 12.15 -10.17 -10.94
N ALA A 218 11.47 -9.45 -10.06
CA ALA A 218 10.32 -9.95 -9.29
C ALA A 218 9.14 -10.43 -10.16
N ARG A 219 9.16 -10.13 -11.48
CA ARG A 219 8.19 -10.64 -12.47
C ARG A 219 8.45 -12.09 -12.89
N THR A 220 9.65 -12.63 -12.64
CA THR A 220 10.07 -13.97 -13.10
C THR A 220 10.69 -14.84 -12.01
N TYR A 221 10.93 -14.29 -10.81
CA TYR A 221 11.52 -14.98 -9.66
C TYR A 221 10.66 -14.77 -8.41
N GLN A 222 10.75 -15.66 -7.42
CA GLN A 222 10.06 -15.48 -6.13
C GLN A 222 10.61 -14.24 -5.39
N PRO A 223 9.77 -13.25 -5.04
CA PRO A 223 10.27 -11.97 -4.51
C PRO A 223 11.08 -12.09 -3.21
N GLU A 224 10.67 -12.93 -2.26
CA GLU A 224 11.41 -13.13 -1.00
C GLU A 224 12.81 -13.75 -1.24
N GLU A 225 12.91 -14.77 -2.11
CA GLU A 225 14.22 -15.36 -2.49
C GLU A 225 15.12 -14.33 -3.19
N LEU A 226 14.54 -13.51 -4.08
CA LEU A 226 15.23 -12.42 -4.76
C LEU A 226 15.71 -11.35 -3.76
N GLY A 227 14.92 -11.04 -2.73
CA GLY A 227 15.27 -10.14 -1.63
C GLY A 227 16.50 -10.64 -0.86
N GLN A 228 16.50 -11.91 -0.48
CA GLN A 228 17.64 -12.55 0.20
C GLN A 228 18.90 -12.57 -0.69
N GLN A 229 18.74 -12.84 -2.00
CA GLN A 229 19.84 -12.79 -2.98
C GLN A 229 20.42 -11.38 -3.14
N TYR A 230 19.57 -10.34 -3.20
CA TYR A 230 20.01 -8.95 -3.27
C TYR A 230 20.73 -8.53 -1.99
N ALA A 231 20.16 -8.82 -0.82
CA ALA A 231 20.79 -8.57 0.48
C ALA A 231 22.18 -9.24 0.60
N LYS A 232 22.33 -10.46 0.06
CA LYS A 232 23.63 -11.15 -0.03
C LYS A 232 24.58 -10.43 -0.98
N GLY A 233 24.19 -10.18 -2.23
CA GLY A 233 25.06 -9.55 -3.23
C GLY A 233 25.56 -8.16 -2.82
N ILE A 234 24.71 -7.35 -2.17
CA ILE A 234 25.09 -6.07 -1.58
C ILE A 234 26.16 -6.27 -0.48
N THR A 235 26.00 -7.29 0.38
CA THR A 235 27.01 -7.65 1.40
C THR A 235 28.35 -8.00 0.77
N GLU A 236 28.33 -8.69 -0.38
CA GLU A 236 29.50 -9.05 -1.19
C GLU A 236 30.08 -7.87 -2.01
N GLY A 237 29.39 -6.72 -2.06
CA GLY A 237 29.83 -5.51 -2.75
C GLY A 237 29.41 -5.41 -4.23
N VAL A 238 28.42 -6.21 -4.65
CA VAL A 238 27.90 -6.23 -6.04
C VAL A 238 26.98 -5.04 -6.30
N ALA A 239 27.42 -4.12 -7.15
CA ALA A 239 26.71 -2.87 -7.47
C ALA A 239 25.27 -3.09 -8.02
N PRO A 240 24.34 -2.13 -7.88
CA PRO A 240 22.91 -2.31 -8.20
C PRO A 240 22.62 -2.89 -9.59
N ALA A 241 23.32 -2.38 -10.61
CA ALA A 241 23.17 -2.83 -12.01
C ALA A 241 23.64 -4.28 -12.24
N GLN A 242 24.54 -4.81 -11.41
CA GLN A 242 25.09 -6.15 -11.53
C GLN A 242 24.20 -7.21 -10.85
N LEU A 243 23.50 -6.84 -9.76
CA LEU A 243 22.58 -7.74 -9.02
C LEU A 243 21.49 -8.34 -9.91
N GLY A 244 21.01 -7.61 -10.92
CA GLY A 244 20.03 -8.11 -11.89
C GLY A 244 20.61 -9.10 -12.91
N SER A 245 21.94 -9.12 -13.12
CA SER A 245 22.57 -9.77 -14.27
C SER A 245 23.11 -11.17 -13.97
N GLY A 246 23.66 -11.41 -12.77
CA GLY A 246 24.27 -12.70 -12.42
C GLY A 246 23.29 -13.87 -12.26
N LEU A 247 22.04 -13.59 -11.89
CA LEU A 247 21.05 -14.59 -11.44
C LEU A 247 20.47 -15.52 -12.53
N GLY A 248 20.91 -15.38 -13.79
CA GLY A 248 20.62 -16.33 -14.87
C GLY A 248 21.79 -17.25 -15.24
N GLY A 249 22.99 -17.01 -14.69
CA GLY A 249 24.24 -17.57 -15.22
C GLY A 249 24.59 -18.99 -14.78
N GLN A 250 24.33 -19.35 -13.52
CA GLN A 250 24.67 -20.69 -12.99
C GLN A 250 23.60 -21.73 -13.34
N SER A 251 23.40 -21.92 -14.64
CA SER A 251 22.87 -23.16 -15.18
C SER A 251 23.69 -24.33 -14.67
N ARG A 252 23.01 -25.39 -14.23
CA ARG A 252 23.62 -26.68 -13.92
C ARG A 252 24.29 -27.23 -15.18
N GLY A 253 25.60 -27.08 -15.30
CA GLY A 253 26.42 -28.09 -15.98
C GLY A 253 26.12 -29.43 -15.29
N GLY A 254 25.63 -30.47 -15.95
CA GLY A 254 25.70 -30.74 -17.38
C GLY A 254 26.92 -31.60 -17.64
N TYR A 255 26.89 -32.83 -17.11
CA TYR A 255 27.87 -33.86 -17.41
C TYR A 255 27.74 -34.26 -18.88
N GLY A 256 28.50 -33.58 -19.74
CA GLY A 256 28.61 -33.83 -21.19
C GLY A 256 30.09 -33.89 -21.56
N GLY A 257 30.53 -35.02 -22.10
CA GLY A 257 31.94 -35.38 -22.16
C GLY A 257 32.81 -34.52 -23.09
N SER A 258 34.11 -34.52 -22.79
CA SER A 258 35.18 -34.27 -23.76
C SER A 258 36.38 -35.14 -23.41
N ASP A 259 36.94 -35.81 -24.41
CA ASP A 259 37.96 -36.84 -24.24
C ASP A 259 39.39 -36.27 -24.07
N SER A 260 40.25 -37.09 -23.46
CA SER A 260 41.69 -37.21 -23.76
C SER A 260 42.57 -35.95 -23.82
N SER A 261 43.36 -35.71 -22.75
CA SER A 261 44.83 -35.78 -22.85
C SER A 261 45.49 -35.82 -21.47
N GLY A 262 46.60 -36.54 -21.35
CA GLY A 262 47.10 -37.02 -20.06
C GLY A 262 48.05 -36.07 -19.30
N GLY A 263 48.10 -36.28 -17.99
CA GLY A 263 49.13 -35.75 -17.08
C GLY A 263 49.24 -36.67 -15.86
N ALA A 264 50.43 -37.19 -15.57
CA ALA A 264 50.65 -38.16 -14.50
C ALA A 264 51.00 -37.49 -13.16
N GLY A 265 50.41 -37.96 -12.06
CA GLY A 265 50.73 -37.54 -10.70
C GLY A 265 50.26 -38.55 -9.66
N ASN A 266 51.16 -39.02 -8.80
CA ASN A 266 50.87 -40.03 -7.78
C ASN A 266 50.41 -39.40 -6.45
N GLY A 267 49.56 -40.11 -5.72
CA GLY A 267 49.08 -39.76 -4.37
C GLY A 267 47.55 -39.62 -4.34
N GLY A 268 46.78 -40.40 -3.58
CA GLY A 268 47.14 -41.40 -2.56
C GLY A 268 46.74 -40.93 -1.16
N GLY A 269 45.45 -40.97 -0.86
CA GLY A 269 44.89 -40.59 0.44
C GLY A 269 43.44 -41.02 0.58
N SER A 270 43.15 -41.90 1.53
CA SER A 270 41.82 -42.49 1.73
C SER A 270 40.91 -41.58 2.56
N GLY A 271 39.65 -41.41 2.14
CA GLY A 271 38.64 -40.66 2.87
C GLY A 271 37.24 -41.24 2.66
N GLY A 272 36.85 -42.22 3.47
CA GLY A 272 35.51 -42.83 3.41
C GLY A 272 34.48 -42.03 4.20
N GLY A 273 33.31 -41.78 3.60
CA GLY A 273 32.20 -41.06 4.24
C GLY A 273 30.85 -41.56 3.74
N ASN A 274 30.23 -42.49 4.49
CA ASN A 274 28.88 -42.97 4.19
C ASN A 274 27.85 -41.91 4.60
N GLY A 275 26.98 -41.51 3.67
CA GLY A 275 25.95 -40.49 3.90
C GLY A 275 24.66 -40.77 3.10
N GLY A 276 23.92 -41.81 3.47
CA GLY A 276 22.61 -42.08 2.88
C GLY A 276 21.55 -41.09 3.38
N GLY A 277 20.74 -40.55 2.47
CA GLY A 277 19.77 -39.49 2.78
C GLY A 277 18.52 -39.54 1.88
N SER A 278 17.69 -40.56 2.04
CA SER A 278 16.41 -40.68 1.33
C SER A 278 15.39 -39.67 1.87
N GLY A 279 15.00 -38.67 1.06
CA GLY A 279 14.02 -37.64 1.43
C GLY A 279 12.93 -37.48 0.37
N GLY A 280 11.84 -38.23 0.51
CA GLY A 280 10.63 -38.04 -0.32
C GLY A 280 9.76 -36.90 0.23
N GLY A 281 9.16 -36.09 -0.66
CA GLY A 281 8.39 -34.91 -0.30
C GLY A 281 7.24 -34.60 -1.25
N SER A 282 6.20 -35.43 -1.26
CA SER A 282 5.01 -35.27 -2.12
C SER A 282 4.09 -34.15 -1.63
N GLY A 283 4.36 -32.90 -2.00
CA GLY A 283 3.53 -31.73 -1.66
C GLY A 283 2.44 -31.42 -2.70
N GLY A 284 1.26 -32.03 -2.57
CA GLY A 284 0.10 -31.72 -3.42
C GLY A 284 -0.65 -30.45 -2.98
N GLY A 285 -0.71 -29.43 -3.83
CA GLY A 285 -1.36 -28.14 -3.54
C GLY A 285 -2.49 -27.79 -4.52
N ASN A 286 -3.72 -28.24 -4.24
CA ASN A 286 -4.91 -27.88 -5.04
C ASN A 286 -5.40 -26.45 -4.72
N GLY A 287 -4.81 -25.43 -5.34
CA GLY A 287 -5.22 -24.02 -5.22
C GLY A 287 -6.28 -23.60 -6.26
N GLY A 288 -7.55 -23.88 -5.99
CA GLY A 288 -8.67 -23.49 -6.89
C GLY A 288 -9.03 -22.00 -6.82
N GLY A 289 -8.41 -21.16 -7.66
CA GLY A 289 -8.69 -19.73 -7.75
C GLY A 289 -9.67 -19.34 -8.86
N SER A 290 -10.97 -19.27 -8.55
CA SER A 290 -12.03 -18.93 -9.52
C SER A 290 -12.08 -17.43 -9.87
N GLY A 291 -11.21 -16.99 -10.80
CA GLY A 291 -11.17 -15.61 -11.32
C GLY A 291 -12.37 -15.25 -12.21
N GLY A 292 -13.52 -14.95 -11.61
CA GLY A 292 -14.74 -14.55 -12.33
C GLY A 292 -14.71 -13.13 -12.92
N GLY A 293 -14.13 -12.97 -14.11
CA GLY A 293 -14.11 -11.70 -14.83
C GLY A 293 -15.43 -11.39 -15.54
N SER A 294 -16.26 -10.53 -14.93
CA SER A 294 -17.56 -10.08 -15.47
C SER A 294 -17.67 -8.56 -15.50
N GLY A 295 -17.99 -8.00 -16.67
CA GLY A 295 -18.10 -6.55 -16.93
C GLY A 295 -17.04 -6.06 -17.92
N GLY A 296 -17.36 -5.60 -19.13
CA GLY A 296 -18.68 -5.41 -19.75
C GLY A 296 -19.24 -4.01 -19.49
N GLY A 297 -19.11 -3.11 -20.47
CA GLY A 297 -19.56 -1.72 -20.37
C GLY A 297 -19.09 -0.84 -21.54
N SER A 298 -19.79 -0.90 -22.67
CA SER A 298 -19.56 -0.01 -23.82
C SER A 298 -20.13 1.39 -23.54
N GLY A 299 -19.41 2.46 -23.91
CA GLY A 299 -19.87 3.84 -23.71
C GLY A 299 -19.15 4.85 -24.61
N GLY A 300 -19.59 4.98 -25.86
CA GLY A 300 -19.12 6.05 -26.77
C GLY A 300 -19.87 7.37 -26.53
N GLY A 301 -19.17 8.50 -26.61
CA GLY A 301 -19.72 9.82 -26.28
C GLY A 301 -19.14 10.96 -27.11
N SER A 302 -19.43 10.99 -28.42
CA SER A 302 -19.05 12.10 -29.30
C SER A 302 -19.92 13.34 -29.04
N GLY A 303 -19.36 14.38 -28.41
CA GLY A 303 -20.07 15.62 -28.10
C GLY A 303 -19.34 16.87 -28.61
N GLY A 304 -19.68 17.34 -29.81
CA GLY A 304 -19.19 18.61 -30.35
C GLY A 304 -20.11 19.77 -29.99
N GLY A 305 -19.55 20.90 -29.51
CA GLY A 305 -20.30 22.11 -29.18
C GLY A 305 -19.59 23.38 -29.65
N ARG A 306 -20.28 24.23 -30.42
CA ARG A 306 -19.78 25.51 -30.93
C ARG A 306 -20.36 26.70 -30.14
N GLY A 307 -19.53 27.71 -29.90
CA GLY A 307 -19.91 29.12 -30.13
C GLY A 307 -20.22 30.00 -28.92
N GLY A 308 -19.95 31.30 -29.07
CA GLY A 308 -20.21 32.37 -28.09
C GLY A 308 -18.99 32.67 -27.21
N LYS A 309 -18.37 33.86 -27.28
CA LYS A 309 -18.62 35.05 -28.11
C LYS A 309 -17.32 35.56 -28.72
#